data_AF-A0A5C6LVB3-F1
#
_entry.id   AF-A0A5C6LVB3-F1
#
_cell.length_a   1.000
_cell.length_b   1.000
_cell.length_c   1.000
_cell.angle_alpha   90.00
_cell.angle_beta   90.00
_cell.angle_gamma   90.00
#
_symmetry.space_group_name_H-M   'P 1'
#
loop_
_entity.id
_entity.type
_entity.pdbx_description
1 polymer ?
#
loop_
_entity_poly.entity_id
_entity_poly.type
_entity_poly.pdbx_seq_one_letter_code
_entity_poly.pdbx_strand_id
1 'polypeptide(L)'
;MKSNICPQGIPIQVFKSGDQLKGLSGECWQTQVFLTFGDGPIFPSMSIFIAPRKQGFVNDDEGNYRIDGLRHKFHNGVYILPEKVLLEFEQGQWASPMKGLLAAYVYFSSPELDNEELFRNVTQDIPVLLGQDTPDVKALQIMAAQYYREPIPAISLSEPCMFLAGIRAIIRASIKAPDVIVDDSLLEDITDKLYNDMVWTSYLPPPLPEPVQASISAPQSELTSSVVSAVEKIIGNENLRKKSVNVYSGLRR
;
A
#
# COMPACT_ATOMS: atom_id res chain seq x y z
N MET A 1 -40.30 10.92 -0.53
CA MET A 1 -39.02 11.63 -0.38
C MET A 1 -37.92 10.71 -0.84
N LYS A 2 -37.28 10.99 -1.98
CA LYS A 2 -36.09 10.26 -2.46
C LYS A 2 -34.87 10.96 -1.90
N SER A 3 -34.11 10.30 -1.04
CA SER A 3 -32.84 10.80 -0.51
C SER A 3 -31.80 10.80 -1.64
N ASN A 4 -31.41 11.99 -2.08
CA ASN A 4 -30.23 12.19 -2.91
C ASN A 4 -28.98 11.88 -2.06
N ILE A 5 -28.47 10.65 -2.17
CA ILE A 5 -27.13 10.33 -1.68
C ILE A 5 -26.17 10.82 -2.76
N CYS A 6 -25.52 11.94 -2.49
CA CYS A 6 -24.40 12.43 -3.30
C CYS A 6 -23.30 11.34 -3.28
N PRO A 7 -22.77 10.90 -4.44
CA PRO A 7 -21.63 10.00 -4.44
C PRO A 7 -20.46 10.73 -3.76
N GLN A 8 -20.14 10.32 -2.54
CA GLN A 8 -18.92 10.78 -1.86
C GLN A 8 -17.75 10.29 -2.71
N GLY A 9 -16.98 11.22 -3.27
CA GLY A 9 -15.78 10.89 -4.02
C GLY A 9 -14.86 10.03 -3.15
N ILE A 10 -14.43 8.89 -3.68
CA ILE A 10 -13.48 8.00 -3.00
C ILE A 10 -12.17 8.80 -2.82
N PRO A 11 -11.72 9.06 -1.59
CA PRO A 11 -10.46 9.77 -1.38
C PRO A 11 -9.30 8.91 -1.89
N ILE A 12 -8.67 9.34 -2.97
CA ILE A 12 -7.48 8.70 -3.54
C ILE A 12 -6.25 9.26 -2.83
N GLN A 13 -5.50 8.41 -2.12
CA GLN A 13 -4.24 8.79 -1.49
C GLN A 13 -3.05 8.28 -2.30
N VAL A 14 -2.32 9.18 -2.95
CA VAL A 14 -1.14 8.84 -3.77
C VAL A 14 0.13 8.94 -2.92
N PHE A 15 0.85 7.83 -2.75
CA PHE A 15 2.17 7.80 -2.11
C PHE A 15 3.26 8.04 -3.17
N LYS A 16 4.15 9.03 -2.95
CA LYS A 16 5.26 9.33 -3.86
C LYS A 16 6.56 8.73 -3.33
N SER A 17 7.32 8.05 -4.19
CA SER A 17 8.69 7.63 -3.90
C SER A 17 9.60 8.85 -3.70
N GLY A 18 10.54 8.76 -2.75
CA GLY A 18 11.44 9.85 -2.36
C GLY A 18 12.52 10.12 -3.42
N ASP A 19 12.97 11.39 -3.50
CA ASP A 19 13.91 11.89 -4.51
C ASP A 19 15.37 11.39 -4.39
N GLN A 20 15.65 10.38 -3.56
CA GLN A 20 17.02 9.97 -3.23
C GLN A 20 17.63 8.91 -4.17
N LEU A 21 16.89 8.38 -5.14
CA LEU A 21 17.41 7.44 -6.15
C LEU A 21 18.16 8.18 -7.28
N LYS A 22 19.37 8.65 -6.99
CA LYS A 22 20.28 9.25 -7.99
C LYS A 22 20.95 8.14 -8.81
N GLY A 23 20.64 8.05 -10.10
CA GLY A 23 21.38 7.16 -11.03
C GLY A 23 20.62 6.74 -12.29
N LEU A 24 19.28 6.82 -12.29
CA LEU A 24 18.45 6.46 -13.44
C LEU A 24 17.97 7.74 -14.13
N SER A 25 18.70 8.15 -15.17
CA SER A 25 18.40 9.33 -15.97
C SER A 25 17.06 9.17 -16.70
N GLY A 26 16.03 9.93 -16.31
CA GLY A 26 14.95 10.34 -17.21
C GLY A 26 13.57 9.71 -17.03
N GLU A 27 13.46 8.50 -16.50
CA GLU A 27 12.20 7.74 -16.41
C GLU A 27 11.96 7.21 -14.99
N CYS A 28 11.77 8.11 -14.02
CA CYS A 28 11.35 7.64 -12.69
C CYS A 28 9.92 7.10 -12.78
N TRP A 29 9.70 5.86 -12.35
CA TRP A 29 8.37 5.33 -12.12
C TRP A 29 7.77 5.96 -10.85
N GLN A 30 6.44 6.01 -10.77
CA GLN A 30 5.68 6.25 -9.54
C GLN A 30 4.75 5.08 -9.27
N THR A 31 4.65 4.71 -8.01
CA THR A 31 3.68 3.73 -7.52
C THR A 31 2.44 4.47 -7.08
N GLN A 32 1.29 4.11 -7.64
CA GLN A 32 -0.01 4.67 -7.26
C GLN A 32 -0.79 3.59 -6.54
N VAL A 33 -1.29 3.91 -5.35
CA VAL A 33 -2.04 2.99 -4.51
C VAL A 33 -3.43 3.54 -4.32
N PHE A 34 -4.44 2.71 -4.59
CA PHE A 34 -5.85 3.06 -4.44
C PHE A 34 -6.48 2.09 -3.45
N LEU A 35 -7.28 2.61 -2.54
CA LEU A 35 -7.88 1.85 -1.47
C LEU A 35 -9.31 2.32 -1.24
N THR A 36 -10.23 1.37 -1.06
CA THR A 36 -11.61 1.69 -0.73
C THR A 36 -11.75 1.91 0.78
N PHE A 37 -12.51 2.94 1.15
CA PHE A 37 -12.86 3.25 2.53
C PHE A 37 -14.35 3.03 2.76
N GLY A 38 -14.69 2.23 3.77
CA GLY A 38 -16.02 2.17 4.38
C GLY A 38 -15.98 2.89 5.73
N ASP A 39 -16.23 2.16 6.83
CA ASP A 39 -15.94 2.61 8.20
C ASP A 39 -14.43 2.59 8.54
N GLY A 40 -13.62 2.08 7.62
CA GLY A 40 -12.17 2.01 7.69
C GLY A 40 -11.56 1.56 6.35
N PRO A 41 -10.23 1.47 6.25
CA PRO A 41 -9.54 0.98 5.06
C PRO A 41 -9.88 -0.49 4.79
N ILE A 42 -10.33 -0.81 3.57
CA ILE A 42 -10.62 -2.18 3.13
C ILE A 42 -9.39 -2.69 2.35
N PHE A 43 -8.37 -3.19 3.06
CA PHE A 43 -7.10 -3.61 2.44
C PHE A 43 -7.22 -4.60 1.26
N PRO A 44 -8.14 -5.59 1.28
CA PRO A 44 -8.33 -6.47 0.13
C PRO A 44 -8.77 -5.76 -1.16
N SER A 45 -9.32 -4.54 -1.06
CA SER A 45 -9.69 -3.70 -2.21
C SER A 45 -8.52 -2.94 -2.84
N MET A 46 -7.31 -3.04 -2.28
CA MET A 46 -6.17 -2.26 -2.72
C MET A 46 -5.80 -2.55 -4.18
N SER A 47 -5.68 -1.51 -4.99
CA SER A 47 -5.11 -1.56 -6.35
C SER A 47 -3.77 -0.83 -6.37
N ILE A 48 -2.74 -1.47 -6.90
CA ILE A 48 -1.42 -0.86 -7.07
C ILE A 48 -1.11 -0.76 -8.56
N PHE A 49 -0.70 0.42 -9.01
CA PHE A 49 -0.27 0.68 -10.37
C PHE A 49 1.13 1.27 -10.38
N ILE A 50 1.88 0.99 -11.45
CA ILE A 50 3.19 1.59 -11.70
C ILE A 50 3.08 2.36 -13.02
N ALA A 51 3.29 3.67 -12.95
CA ALA A 51 3.18 4.58 -14.09
C ALA A 51 4.41 5.51 -14.16
N PRO A 52 4.73 6.10 -15.32
CA PRO A 52 5.76 7.13 -15.39
C PRO A 52 5.46 8.30 -14.44
N ARG A 53 6.46 8.82 -13.72
CA ARG A 53 6.30 9.87 -12.69
C ARG A 53 5.62 11.14 -13.18
N LYS A 54 5.75 11.46 -14.48
CA LYS A 54 5.11 12.63 -15.10
C LYS A 54 3.67 12.36 -15.56
N GLN A 55 3.31 11.09 -15.72
CA GLN A 55 1.99 10.66 -16.12
C GLN A 55 1.18 10.46 -14.84
N GLY A 56 0.36 11.46 -14.49
CA GLY A 56 -0.60 11.34 -13.38
C GLY A 56 -1.55 10.15 -13.57
N PHE A 57 -2.49 9.95 -12.65
CA PHE A 57 -3.48 8.87 -12.82
C PHE A 57 -4.42 9.19 -13.99
N VAL A 58 -4.61 8.21 -14.88
CA VAL A 58 -5.55 8.27 -16.00
C VAL A 58 -6.72 7.37 -15.67
N ASN A 59 -7.87 7.98 -15.33
CA ASN A 59 -9.07 7.25 -14.88
C ASN A 59 -9.61 6.25 -15.91
N ASP A 60 -9.46 6.53 -17.20
CA ASP A 60 -10.05 5.74 -18.29
C ASP A 60 -9.02 4.93 -19.09
N ASP A 61 -7.92 4.56 -18.44
CA ASP A 61 -6.94 3.67 -19.05
C ASP A 61 -7.45 2.22 -19.07
N GLU A 62 -7.77 1.71 -20.26
CA GLU A 62 -8.21 0.32 -20.46
C GLU A 62 -7.20 -0.70 -19.88
N GLY A 63 -5.91 -0.36 -19.87
CA GLY A 63 -4.86 -1.19 -19.29
C GLY A 63 -5.04 -1.38 -17.78
N ASN A 64 -5.43 -0.31 -17.06
CA ASN A 64 -5.64 -0.37 -15.61
C ASN A 64 -6.82 -1.27 -15.25
N TYR A 65 -7.92 -1.22 -16.01
CA TYR A 65 -9.07 -2.11 -15.78
C TYR A 65 -8.70 -3.58 -15.95
N ARG A 66 -7.81 -3.91 -16.88
CA ARG A 66 -7.36 -5.30 -17.10
C ARG A 66 -6.42 -5.77 -15.99
N ILE A 67 -5.51 -4.92 -15.52
CA ILE A 67 -4.67 -5.21 -14.35
C ILE A 67 -5.56 -5.51 -13.14
N ASP A 68 -6.55 -4.66 -12.89
CA ASP A 68 -7.47 -4.80 -11.76
C ASP A 68 -8.33 -6.08 -11.85
N GLY A 69 -8.84 -6.39 -13.05
CA GLY A 69 -9.57 -7.62 -13.32
C GLY A 69 -8.72 -8.89 -13.18
N LEU A 70 -7.46 -8.84 -13.63
CA LEU A 70 -6.51 -9.95 -13.46
C LEU A 70 -6.17 -10.16 -11.98
N ARG A 71 -5.93 -9.07 -11.23
CA ARG A 71 -5.73 -9.12 -9.78
C ARG A 71 -6.94 -9.75 -9.07
N HIS A 72 -8.16 -9.41 -9.47
CA HIS A 72 -9.36 -10.00 -8.87
C HIS A 72 -9.45 -11.51 -9.11
N LYS A 73 -9.10 -11.98 -10.32
CA LYS A 73 -9.02 -13.43 -10.60
C LYS A 73 -7.92 -14.10 -9.77
N PHE A 74 -6.75 -13.46 -9.71
CA PHE A 74 -5.60 -13.96 -8.95
C PHE A 74 -5.92 -14.10 -7.46
N HIS A 75 -6.63 -13.13 -6.88
CA HIS A 75 -7.13 -13.17 -5.51
C HIS A 75 -8.01 -14.39 -5.24
N ASN A 76 -8.87 -14.74 -6.20
CA ASN A 76 -9.78 -15.88 -6.12
C ASN A 76 -9.12 -17.22 -6.51
N GLY A 77 -7.79 -17.27 -6.65
CA GLY A 77 -7.06 -18.48 -7.03
C GLY A 77 -7.27 -18.90 -8.49
N VAL A 78 -7.71 -17.98 -9.35
CA VAL A 78 -7.85 -18.19 -10.79
C VAL A 78 -6.60 -17.67 -11.49
N TYR A 79 -5.73 -18.59 -11.92
CA TYR A 79 -4.42 -18.30 -12.50
C TYR A 79 -4.42 -18.36 -14.04
N ILE A 80 -5.45 -17.79 -14.69
CA ILE A 80 -5.60 -17.85 -16.14
C ILE A 80 -5.43 -16.45 -16.73
N LEU A 81 -4.53 -16.32 -17.69
CA LEU A 81 -4.34 -15.10 -18.45
C LEU A 81 -5.30 -15.06 -19.64
N PRO A 82 -6.09 -13.99 -19.81
CA PRO A 82 -6.91 -13.83 -21.01
C PRO A 82 -6.05 -13.75 -22.27
N GLU A 83 -6.51 -14.34 -23.38
CA GLU A 83 -5.81 -14.32 -24.68
C GLU A 83 -5.39 -12.91 -25.12
N LYS A 84 -6.28 -11.92 -24.94
CA LYS A 84 -5.98 -10.51 -25.24
C LYS A 84 -4.76 -9.99 -24.47
N VAL A 85 -4.58 -10.43 -23.22
CA VAL A 85 -3.45 -10.05 -22.38
C VAL A 85 -2.16 -10.73 -22.88
N LEU A 86 -2.23 -12.00 -23.28
CA LEU A 86 -1.11 -12.73 -23.89
C LEU A 86 -0.65 -12.07 -25.20
N LEU A 87 -1.58 -11.75 -26.10
CA LEU A 87 -1.28 -11.08 -27.37
C LEU A 87 -0.56 -9.73 -27.17
N GLU A 88 -0.93 -8.98 -26.13
CA GLU A 88 -0.27 -7.71 -25.83
C GLU A 88 1.16 -7.90 -25.31
N PHE A 89 1.42 -9.01 -24.62
CA PHE A 89 2.79 -9.37 -24.20
C PHE A 89 3.64 -9.82 -25.38
N GLU A 90 3.10 -10.61 -26.30
CA GLU A 90 3.80 -10.98 -27.54
C GLU A 90 4.18 -9.77 -28.40
N GLN A 91 3.34 -8.74 -28.39
CA GLN A 91 3.58 -7.49 -29.10
C GLN A 91 4.56 -6.54 -28.38
N GLY A 92 5.15 -6.98 -27.26
CA GLY A 92 6.13 -6.20 -26.50
C GLY A 92 5.53 -4.98 -25.81
N GLN A 93 4.22 -4.96 -25.53
CA GLN A 93 3.57 -3.85 -24.82
C GLN A 93 3.82 -3.93 -23.30
N TRP A 94 5.10 -3.90 -22.91
CA TRP A 94 5.60 -3.90 -21.54
C TRP A 94 5.61 -2.52 -20.88
N ALA A 95 5.01 -1.51 -21.51
CA ALA A 95 5.12 -0.10 -21.08
C ALA A 95 4.68 0.15 -19.63
N SER A 96 3.97 -0.78 -18.99
CA SER A 96 3.73 -0.79 -17.54
C SER A 96 4.40 -2.01 -16.88
N PRO A 97 5.41 -1.80 -16.00
CA PRO A 97 6.05 -2.88 -15.25
C PRO A 97 5.07 -3.70 -14.41
N MET A 98 4.01 -3.07 -13.88
CA MET A 98 2.98 -3.75 -13.09
C MET A 98 2.26 -4.85 -13.89
N LYS A 99 2.00 -4.60 -15.17
CA LYS A 99 1.35 -5.57 -16.05
C LYS A 99 2.23 -6.81 -16.25
N GLY A 100 3.51 -6.59 -16.56
CA GLY A 100 4.49 -7.67 -16.72
C GLY A 100 4.66 -8.50 -15.44
N LEU A 101 4.82 -7.82 -14.30
CA LEU A 101 4.91 -8.48 -13.00
C LEU A 101 3.67 -9.35 -12.73
N LEU A 102 2.47 -8.74 -12.75
CA LEU A 102 1.24 -9.45 -12.40
C LEU A 102 1.02 -10.66 -13.31
N ALA A 103 1.29 -10.53 -14.61
CA ALA A 103 1.14 -11.65 -15.52
C ALA A 103 2.17 -12.76 -15.31
N ALA A 104 3.43 -12.42 -15.05
CA ALA A 104 4.46 -13.41 -14.71
C ALA A 104 4.08 -14.17 -13.44
N TYR A 105 3.59 -13.47 -12.41
CA TYR A 105 3.11 -14.10 -11.17
C TYR A 105 1.92 -15.02 -11.41
N VAL A 106 0.94 -14.59 -12.20
CA VAL A 106 -0.21 -15.42 -12.57
C VAL A 106 0.24 -16.66 -13.34
N TYR A 107 1.10 -16.48 -14.33
CA TYR A 107 1.62 -17.56 -15.16
C TYR A 107 2.36 -18.62 -14.34
N PHE A 108 3.37 -18.22 -13.55
CA PHE A 108 4.13 -19.17 -12.74
C PHE A 108 3.34 -19.76 -11.56
N SER A 109 2.17 -19.20 -11.24
CA SER A 109 1.22 -19.79 -10.30
C SER A 109 0.21 -20.74 -10.96
N SER A 110 0.14 -20.75 -12.29
CA SER A 110 -0.75 -21.59 -13.09
C SER A 110 -0.16 -22.99 -13.29
N PRO A 111 -1.00 -24.04 -13.40
CA PRO A 111 -0.57 -25.35 -13.87
C PRO A 111 -0.40 -25.43 -15.40
N GLU A 112 -0.82 -24.42 -16.15
CA GLU A 112 -0.72 -24.38 -17.62
C GLU A 112 0.74 -24.28 -18.06
N LEU A 113 1.09 -24.91 -19.19
CA LEU A 113 2.44 -24.95 -19.78
C LEU A 113 2.52 -24.26 -21.16
N ASP A 114 1.48 -23.51 -21.52
CA ASP A 114 1.44 -22.83 -22.82
C ASP A 114 2.20 -21.50 -22.74
N ASN A 115 2.87 -21.08 -23.82
CA ASN A 115 3.59 -19.79 -23.90
C ASN A 115 4.86 -19.71 -23.04
N GLU A 116 5.54 -20.83 -22.77
CA GLU A 116 6.79 -20.83 -21.97
C GLU A 116 7.85 -19.85 -22.51
N GLU A 117 8.04 -19.78 -23.83
CA GLU A 117 9.01 -18.87 -24.47
C GLU A 117 8.68 -17.40 -24.17
N LEU A 118 7.39 -17.03 -24.24
CA LEU A 118 6.93 -15.69 -23.90
C LEU A 118 7.29 -15.34 -22.46
N PHE A 119 7.01 -16.23 -21.51
CA PHE A 119 7.28 -15.95 -20.09
C PHE A 119 8.76 -16.06 -19.72
N ARG A 120 9.57 -16.82 -20.46
CA ARG A 120 11.03 -16.72 -20.38
C ARG A 120 11.51 -15.33 -20.80
N ASN A 121 10.99 -14.79 -21.91
CA ASN A 121 11.33 -13.44 -22.36
C ASN A 121 10.88 -12.37 -21.33
N VAL A 122 9.66 -12.50 -20.79
CA VAL A 122 9.16 -11.63 -19.69
C VAL A 122 10.14 -11.59 -18.53
N THR A 123 10.62 -12.76 -18.06
CA THR A 123 11.55 -12.83 -16.92
C THR A 123 12.93 -12.25 -17.22
N GLN A 124 13.33 -12.16 -18.50
CA GLN A 124 14.58 -11.52 -18.91
C GLN A 124 14.43 -9.99 -19.03
N ASP A 125 13.24 -9.51 -19.40
CA ASP A 125 12.97 -8.09 -19.64
C ASP A 125 12.60 -7.31 -18.37
N ILE A 126 11.82 -7.88 -17.45
CA ILE A 126 11.42 -7.22 -16.19
C ILE A 126 12.63 -6.68 -15.38
N PRO A 127 13.74 -7.41 -15.23
CA PRO A 127 14.91 -6.90 -14.53
C PRO A 127 15.54 -5.65 -15.18
N VAL A 128 15.40 -5.48 -16.50
CA VAL A 128 15.86 -4.27 -17.21
C VAL A 128 14.99 -3.07 -16.83
N LEU A 129 13.69 -3.28 -16.60
CA LEU A 129 12.73 -2.23 -16.26
C LEU A 129 12.75 -1.82 -14.78
N LEU A 130 12.90 -2.79 -13.88
CA LEU A 130 12.79 -2.59 -12.43
C LEU A 130 14.14 -2.60 -11.72
N GLY A 131 15.18 -3.17 -12.33
CA GLY A 131 16.47 -3.43 -11.70
C GLY A 131 16.56 -4.84 -11.13
N GLN A 132 17.73 -5.46 -11.30
CA GLN A 132 18.02 -6.86 -10.93
C GLN A 132 17.84 -7.15 -9.43
N ASP A 133 18.09 -6.14 -8.58
CA ASP A 133 18.06 -6.32 -7.13
C ASP A 133 16.65 -6.21 -6.53
N THR A 134 15.63 -5.90 -7.34
CA THR A 134 14.26 -5.75 -6.88
C THR A 134 13.72 -7.07 -6.30
N PRO A 135 13.08 -7.07 -5.11
CA PRO A 135 12.54 -8.30 -4.51
C PRO A 135 11.60 -9.09 -5.42
N ASP A 136 10.73 -8.42 -6.19
CA ASP A 136 9.85 -9.07 -7.15
C ASP A 136 10.58 -9.75 -8.31
N VAL A 137 11.70 -9.19 -8.78
CA VAL A 137 12.53 -9.82 -9.81
C VAL A 137 13.13 -11.12 -9.29
N LYS A 138 13.71 -11.08 -8.10
CA LYS A 138 14.28 -12.26 -7.43
C LYS A 138 13.21 -13.32 -7.15
N ALA A 139 12.03 -12.91 -6.69
CA ALA A 139 10.91 -13.81 -6.47
C ALA A 139 10.48 -14.51 -7.77
N LEU A 140 10.38 -13.79 -8.89
CA LEU A 140 10.05 -14.37 -10.19
C LEU A 140 11.12 -15.34 -10.69
N GLN A 141 12.41 -15.06 -10.46
CA GLN A 141 13.49 -15.99 -10.79
C GLN A 141 13.36 -17.31 -10.01
N ILE A 142 13.03 -17.25 -8.72
CA ILE A 142 12.75 -18.44 -7.90
C ILE A 142 11.51 -19.19 -8.41
N MET A 143 10.43 -18.46 -8.69
CA MET A 143 9.20 -19.05 -9.22
C MET A 143 9.42 -19.75 -10.55
N ALA A 144 10.15 -19.12 -11.48
CA ALA A 144 10.52 -19.70 -12.76
C ALA A 144 11.35 -20.98 -12.56
N ALA A 145 12.37 -20.95 -11.70
CA ALA A 145 13.18 -22.14 -11.42
C ALA A 145 12.34 -23.29 -10.85
N GLN A 146 11.42 -22.99 -9.92
CA GLN A 146 10.49 -23.99 -9.38
C GLN A 146 9.55 -24.56 -10.45
N TYR A 147 9.00 -23.69 -11.29
CA TYR A 147 8.06 -24.03 -12.34
C TYR A 147 8.71 -24.92 -13.41
N TYR A 148 9.89 -24.56 -13.91
CA TYR A 148 10.66 -25.32 -14.89
C TYR A 148 11.43 -26.51 -14.28
N ARG A 149 11.35 -26.70 -12.95
CA ARG A 149 12.10 -27.72 -12.20
C ARG A 149 13.62 -27.61 -12.38
N GLU A 150 14.09 -26.38 -12.53
CA GLU A 150 15.51 -26.02 -12.59
C GLU A 150 16.08 -25.83 -11.17
N PRO A 151 17.41 -25.86 -11.00
CA PRO A 151 18.03 -25.53 -9.71
C PRO A 151 17.63 -24.12 -9.23
N ILE A 152 17.37 -23.97 -7.93
CA ILE A 152 17.10 -22.66 -7.34
C ILE A 152 18.34 -21.78 -7.51
N PRO A 153 18.22 -20.57 -8.08
CA PRO A 153 19.36 -19.69 -8.28
C PRO A 153 19.95 -19.24 -6.95
N ALA A 154 21.26 -18.99 -6.93
CA ALA A 154 21.98 -18.49 -5.75
C ALA A 154 21.68 -17.00 -5.51
N ILE A 155 20.45 -16.72 -5.07
CA ILE A 155 19.97 -15.37 -4.76
C ILE A 155 19.49 -15.34 -3.32
N SER A 156 19.69 -14.19 -2.68
CA SER A 156 19.22 -13.94 -1.31
C SER A 156 18.32 -12.70 -1.26
N LEU A 157 17.32 -12.76 -0.38
CA LEU A 157 16.34 -11.70 -0.16
C LEU A 157 16.25 -11.36 1.34
N SER A 158 16.35 -10.07 1.63
CA SER A 158 16.15 -9.51 2.98
C SER A 158 14.80 -8.80 3.13
N GLU A 159 14.14 -8.47 2.01
CA GLU A 159 12.90 -7.70 1.95
C GLU A 159 11.81 -8.48 1.19
N PRO A 160 10.53 -8.29 1.55
CA PRO A 160 9.43 -8.94 0.83
C PRO A 160 9.25 -8.42 -0.59
N CYS A 161 8.88 -9.32 -1.51
CA CYS A 161 8.27 -8.96 -2.79
C CYS A 161 6.81 -8.50 -2.62
N MET A 162 6.29 -7.78 -3.62
CA MET A 162 4.96 -7.19 -3.60
C MET A 162 3.83 -8.24 -3.53
N PHE A 163 3.99 -9.37 -4.22
CA PHE A 163 2.95 -10.40 -4.33
C PHE A 163 3.17 -11.55 -3.34
N LEU A 164 2.09 -11.94 -2.66
CA LEU A 164 2.11 -13.04 -1.68
C LEU A 164 2.54 -14.37 -2.32
N ALA A 165 2.22 -14.59 -3.59
CA ALA A 165 2.65 -15.78 -4.33
C ALA A 165 4.18 -15.90 -4.40
N GLY A 166 4.89 -14.78 -4.53
CA GLY A 166 6.35 -14.75 -4.52
C GLY A 166 6.92 -15.12 -3.17
N ILE A 167 6.37 -14.56 -2.08
CA ILE A 167 6.78 -14.92 -0.71
C ILE A 167 6.58 -16.41 -0.45
N ARG A 168 5.45 -16.97 -0.88
CA ARG A 168 5.19 -18.42 -0.77
C ARG A 168 6.21 -19.24 -1.56
N ALA A 169 6.58 -18.80 -2.76
CA ALA A 169 7.60 -19.46 -3.55
C ALA A 169 8.98 -19.42 -2.88
N ILE A 170 9.36 -18.27 -2.31
CA ILE A 170 10.59 -18.08 -1.54
C ILE A 170 10.64 -18.99 -0.32
N ILE A 171 9.58 -19.02 0.49
CA ILE A 171 9.49 -19.91 1.68
C ILE A 171 9.59 -21.39 1.27
N ARG A 172 9.03 -21.79 0.13
CA ARG A 172 9.22 -23.16 -0.37
C ARG A 172 10.64 -23.41 -0.86
N ALA A 173 11.27 -22.42 -1.48
CA ALA A 173 12.64 -22.53 -1.97
C ALA A 173 13.63 -22.71 -0.82
N SER A 174 13.40 -22.05 0.32
CA SER A 174 14.29 -22.13 1.49
C SER A 174 14.44 -23.55 2.05
N ILE A 175 13.48 -24.45 1.81
CA ILE A 175 13.58 -25.86 2.18
C ILE A 175 14.76 -26.56 1.47
N LYS A 176 15.05 -26.17 0.22
CA LYS A 176 16.14 -26.74 -0.60
C LYS A 176 17.38 -25.86 -0.66
N ALA A 177 17.21 -24.56 -0.49
CA ALA A 177 18.27 -23.55 -0.53
C ALA A 177 18.09 -22.60 0.67
N PRO A 178 18.59 -22.97 1.87
CA PRO A 178 18.35 -22.21 3.10
C PRO A 178 18.74 -20.73 3.01
N ASP A 179 19.82 -20.43 2.30
CA ASP A 179 20.39 -19.08 2.17
C ASP A 179 19.55 -18.11 1.31
N VAL A 180 18.42 -18.57 0.76
CA VAL A 180 17.52 -17.71 -0.03
C VAL A 180 16.88 -16.61 0.81
N ILE A 181 16.59 -16.90 2.08
CA ILE A 181 16.12 -15.90 3.04
C ILE A 181 17.33 -15.50 3.88
N VAL A 182 17.62 -14.20 3.93
CA VAL A 182 18.73 -13.69 4.73
C VAL A 182 18.36 -13.77 6.22
N ASP A 183 19.23 -14.35 7.04
CA ASP A 183 19.08 -14.37 8.50
C ASP A 183 19.00 -12.95 9.08
N ASP A 184 18.23 -12.79 10.15
CA ASP A 184 17.93 -11.53 10.86
C ASP A 184 17.34 -10.44 9.95
N SER A 185 16.71 -10.82 8.83
CA SER A 185 16.12 -9.89 7.87
C SER A 185 14.63 -9.62 8.13
N LEU A 186 14.11 -8.54 7.54
CA LEU A 186 12.67 -8.26 7.56
C LEU A 186 11.88 -9.43 6.96
N LEU A 187 12.37 -10.02 5.87
CA LEU A 187 11.69 -11.14 5.23
C LEU A 187 11.60 -12.35 6.16
N GLU A 188 12.65 -12.66 6.91
CA GLU A 188 12.62 -13.72 7.93
C GLU A 188 11.60 -13.38 9.02
N ASP A 189 11.65 -12.16 9.58
CA ASP A 189 10.79 -11.72 10.69
C ASP A 189 9.29 -11.77 10.34
N ILE A 190 8.91 -11.56 9.08
CA ILE A 190 7.50 -11.54 8.69
C ILE A 190 6.94 -12.93 8.33
N THR A 191 7.78 -13.96 8.17
CA THR A 191 7.35 -15.25 7.57
C THR A 191 6.21 -15.93 8.33
N ASP A 192 6.17 -15.83 9.66
CA ASP A 192 5.12 -16.38 10.53
C ASP A 192 3.96 -15.39 10.81
N LYS A 193 4.06 -14.16 10.30
CA LYS A 193 3.11 -13.05 10.50
C LYS A 193 2.30 -12.72 9.26
N LEU A 194 2.44 -13.47 8.16
CA LEU A 194 1.77 -13.18 6.88
C LEU A 194 0.25 -13.33 6.97
N TYR A 195 -0.47 -12.34 6.43
CA TYR A 195 -1.89 -12.49 6.09
C TYR A 195 -2.03 -13.18 4.72
N ASN A 196 -3.01 -14.07 4.61
CA ASN A 196 -3.19 -14.96 3.45
C ASN A 196 -4.46 -14.67 2.63
N ASP A 197 -5.16 -13.60 2.95
CA ASP A 197 -6.45 -13.18 2.41
C ASP A 197 -6.31 -12.09 1.33
N MET A 198 -5.10 -11.83 0.82
CA MET A 198 -4.84 -10.82 -0.20
C MET A 198 -3.86 -11.32 -1.26
N VAL A 199 -3.89 -10.67 -2.42
CA VAL A 199 -2.90 -10.85 -3.49
C VAL A 199 -1.54 -10.26 -3.09
N TRP A 200 -1.60 -9.15 -2.36
CA TRP A 200 -0.45 -8.39 -1.91
C TRP A 200 0.16 -9.04 -0.67
N THR A 201 1.48 -9.00 -0.58
CA THR A 201 2.19 -9.34 0.65
C THR A 201 1.76 -8.39 1.76
N SER A 202 1.30 -8.96 2.86
CA SER A 202 0.84 -8.25 4.03
C SER A 202 1.10 -9.08 5.27
N TYR A 203 1.38 -8.42 6.38
CA TYR A 203 1.79 -9.09 7.62
C TYR A 203 1.36 -8.27 8.83
N LEU A 204 1.30 -8.93 9.98
CA LEU A 204 1.02 -8.29 11.26
C LEU A 204 2.06 -7.18 11.51
N PRO A 205 1.64 -5.92 11.69
CA PRO A 205 2.59 -4.86 11.98
C PRO A 205 3.25 -5.10 13.34
N PRO A 206 4.47 -4.57 13.56
CA PRO A 206 5.05 -4.55 14.89
C PRO A 206 4.09 -3.82 15.86
N PRO A 207 4.08 -4.19 17.15
CA PRO A 207 3.28 -3.50 18.14
C PRO A 207 3.60 -2.01 18.10
N LEU A 208 2.56 -1.18 18.18
CA LEU A 208 2.73 0.25 18.27
C LEU A 208 3.62 0.56 19.48
N PRO A 209 4.60 1.47 19.36
CA PRO A 209 5.41 1.86 20.50
C PRO A 209 4.47 2.34 21.62
N GLU A 210 4.71 1.85 22.84
CA GLU A 210 3.93 2.30 23.97
C GLU A 210 3.98 3.83 24.02
N PRO A 211 2.85 4.51 24.24
CA PRO A 211 2.86 5.95 24.37
C PRO A 211 3.85 6.27 25.49
N VAL A 212 4.93 6.95 25.13
CA VAL A 212 5.88 7.48 26.12
C VAL A 212 5.02 8.29 27.07
N GLN A 213 4.79 7.77 28.27
CA GLN A 213 4.24 8.55 29.35
C GLN A 213 5.28 9.63 29.59
N ALA A 214 5.12 10.76 28.90
CA ALA A 214 5.81 11.97 29.24
C ALA A 214 5.49 12.16 30.71
N SER A 215 6.49 11.93 31.55
CA SER A 215 6.43 12.28 32.95
C SER A 215 6.18 13.78 32.95
N ILE A 216 4.91 14.16 33.10
CA ILE A 216 4.54 15.50 33.52
C ILE A 216 4.94 15.55 34.99
N SER A 217 6.25 15.62 35.25
CA SER A 217 6.76 16.30 36.42
C SER A 217 6.44 17.78 36.19
N ALA A 218 5.20 18.14 36.52
CA ALA A 218 4.79 19.53 36.56
C ALA A 218 5.72 20.27 37.53
N PRO A 219 6.39 21.37 37.12
CA PRO A 219 6.77 22.38 38.08
C PRO A 219 5.46 23.02 38.55
N GLN A 220 4.93 22.54 39.67
CA GLN A 220 4.00 23.35 40.46
C GLN A 220 4.79 24.55 40.97
N SER A 221 4.68 25.71 40.33
CA SER A 221 4.43 26.97 41.05
C SER A 221 4.29 28.16 40.08
N GLU A 222 3.39 29.06 40.48
CA GLU A 222 3.27 30.49 40.15
C GLU A 222 2.35 30.93 38.99
N LEU A 223 2.29 30.26 37.83
CA LEU A 223 1.49 30.79 36.70
C LEU A 223 -0.04 30.60 36.82
N THR A 224 -0.51 29.63 37.59
CA THR A 224 -1.96 29.35 37.72
C THR A 224 -2.69 30.31 38.66
N SER A 225 -1.97 30.98 39.57
CA SER A 225 -2.58 31.96 40.49
C SER A 225 -3.00 33.26 39.77
N SER A 226 -2.24 33.67 38.75
CA SER A 226 -2.50 34.89 37.98
C SER A 226 -3.72 34.77 37.06
N VAL A 227 -3.88 33.60 36.41
CA VAL A 227 -5.00 33.36 35.49
C VAL A 227 -6.32 33.16 36.25
N VAL A 228 -6.30 32.45 37.38
CA VAL A 228 -7.51 32.25 38.19
C VAL A 228 -7.99 33.58 38.80
N SER A 229 -7.07 34.43 39.27
CA SER A 229 -7.43 35.77 39.77
C SER A 229 -8.00 36.67 38.67
N ALA A 230 -7.48 36.60 37.44
CA ALA A 230 -8.00 37.36 36.30
C ALA A 230 -9.42 36.90 35.89
N VAL A 231 -9.68 35.58 35.92
CA VAL A 231 -10.99 35.01 35.58
C VAL A 231 -12.04 35.29 36.66
N GLU A 232 -11.69 35.22 37.95
CA GLU A 232 -12.60 35.58 39.04
C GLU A 232 -12.99 37.06 39.03
N LYS A 233 -12.07 37.95 38.62
CA LYS A 233 -12.35 39.39 38.50
C LYS A 233 -13.29 39.72 37.34
N ILE A 234 -13.29 38.90 36.28
CA ILE A 234 -14.20 39.04 35.12
C ILE A 234 -15.60 38.51 35.49
N ILE A 235 -15.68 37.36 36.16
CA ILE A 235 -16.97 36.74 36.51
C ILE A 235 -17.65 37.46 37.69
N GLY A 236 -16.89 38.00 38.65
CA GLY A 236 -17.43 38.74 39.79
C GLY A 236 -18.04 40.11 39.43
N ASN A 237 -17.69 40.70 38.29
CA ASN A 237 -18.14 42.04 37.90
C ASN A 237 -19.43 42.04 37.07
N GLU A 238 -19.84 40.89 36.52
CA GLU A 238 -21.12 40.78 35.78
C GLU A 238 -22.34 40.64 36.71
N ASN A 239 -22.15 40.17 37.96
CA ASN A 239 -23.25 39.96 38.90
C ASN A 239 -23.68 41.22 39.67
N LEU A 240 -22.98 42.34 39.53
CA LEU A 240 -23.37 43.64 40.10
C LEU A 240 -24.15 44.54 39.11
N ARG A 241 -24.23 44.18 37.81
CA ARG A 241 -24.99 44.96 36.80
C ARG A 241 -26.42 44.49 36.54
N LYS A 242 -26.88 43.40 37.15
CA LYS A 242 -28.26 42.86 36.98
C LYS A 242 -29.18 42.98 38.21
N LYS A 243 -28.78 43.71 39.25
CA LYS A 243 -29.66 44.05 40.39
C LYS A 243 -29.69 45.56 40.65
N SER A 244 -30.13 46.33 39.65
CA SER A 244 -30.72 47.64 39.91
C SER A 244 -31.68 47.97 38.78
N VAL A 245 -32.88 48.38 39.19
CA VAL A 245 -34.02 48.87 38.40
C VAL A 245 -35.02 47.78 37.99
N ASN A 246 -35.92 47.49 38.93
CA ASN A 246 -37.32 47.35 38.56
C ASN A 246 -38.21 47.85 39.70
N VAL A 247 -38.56 49.15 39.74
CA VAL A 247 -39.84 49.58 40.33
C VAL A 247 -40.33 50.95 39.84
N TYR A 248 -41.62 50.97 39.51
CA TYR A 248 -42.64 52.04 39.63
C TYR A 248 -43.08 52.90 38.43
N SER A 249 -44.32 52.56 38.00
CA SER A 249 -45.51 53.42 37.83
C SER A 249 -45.56 54.49 36.74
N GLY A 250 -46.39 54.24 35.72
CA GLY A 250 -47.75 54.78 35.63
C GLY A 250 -47.99 56.30 35.72
N LEU A 251 -48.68 56.78 34.67
CA LEU A 251 -49.68 57.86 34.62
C LEU A 251 -49.28 59.32 34.32
N ARG A 252 -50.09 59.88 33.38
CA ARG A 252 -50.40 61.29 33.03
C ARG A 252 -49.39 61.97 32.11
N ARG A 253 -49.79 62.67 31.04
CA ARG A 253 -51.09 63.22 30.62
C ARG A 253 -51.09 63.35 29.09
#